data_AF-A0A6F8Y819-F1
#
_entry.id   AF-A0A6F8Y819-F1
#
_cell.length_a   1.000
_cell.length_b   1.000
_cell.length_c   1.000
_cell.angle_alpha   90.00
_cell.angle_beta   90.00
_cell.angle_gamma   90.00
#
_symmetry.space_group_name_H-M   'P 1'
#
loop_
_entity.id
_entity.type
_entity.pdbx_description
1 polymer ?
#
loop_
_entity_poly.entity_id
_entity_poly.type
_entity_poly.pdbx_seq_one_letter_code
_entity_poly.pdbx_strand_id
1 'polypeptide(L)'
;MVLAGGEPDRDYVETAGGVMLDPSTEKRKSTEWIRGLLESTAARPAHFGCFGMHEWAMVYRAEGVRHEQVPLRLSAAETARVVDENRVRCSHFDAFRFFTPAARPLNLLQPTREAQHDNEQPGCLHANMDLYKWAYKLSPLVASELVADAFALARDIRTLDMRASPYDLADLGYEPVRVETPEGRKQYAAAQRAFAERAAPLRAGLIAALGRLDGSS
;
A
#
# COMPACT_ATOMS: atom_id res chain seq x y z
N MET A 1 -22.99 -17.14 -1.23
CA MET A 1 -24.02 -16.71 -0.26
C MET A 1 -25.20 -16.21 -1.07
N VAL A 2 -26.38 -16.80 -0.90
CA VAL A 2 -27.58 -16.43 -1.66
C VAL A 2 -28.46 -15.57 -0.76
N LEU A 3 -28.75 -14.34 -1.17
CA LEU A 3 -29.72 -13.48 -0.49
C LEU A 3 -31.11 -13.75 -1.11
N ALA A 4 -32.08 -14.09 -0.27
CA ALA A 4 -33.46 -14.27 -0.71
C ALA A 4 -34.16 -12.90 -0.85
N GLY A 5 -34.67 -12.60 -2.04
CA GLY A 5 -35.51 -11.41 -2.30
C GLY A 5 -34.76 -10.08 -2.51
N GLY A 6 -33.45 -10.08 -2.75
CA GLY A 6 -32.73 -8.89 -3.20
C GLY A 6 -32.87 -8.69 -4.71
N GLU A 7 -32.95 -7.44 -5.18
CA GLU A 7 -32.74 -7.14 -6.60
C GLU A 7 -31.24 -7.33 -6.94
N PRO A 8 -30.90 -7.95 -8.07
CA PRO A 8 -29.51 -8.08 -8.49
C PRO A 8 -28.92 -6.69 -8.83
N ASP A 9 -27.88 -6.28 -8.08
CA ASP A 9 -26.98 -5.19 -8.50
C ASP A 9 -25.89 -5.74 -9.43
N ARG A 10 -25.05 -4.89 -10.02
CA ARG A 10 -23.93 -5.21 -10.91
C ARG A 10 -23.02 -6.34 -10.40
N ASP A 11 -22.95 -6.54 -9.08
CA ASP A 11 -22.11 -7.57 -8.48
C ASP A 11 -22.76 -8.93 -8.31
N TYR A 12 -24.04 -9.05 -8.67
CA TYR A 12 -24.83 -10.22 -8.45
C TYR A 12 -25.63 -10.64 -9.69
N VAL A 13 -25.87 -11.94 -9.80
CA VAL A 13 -26.71 -12.58 -10.82
C VAL A 13 -27.87 -13.31 -10.14
N GLU A 14 -29.04 -13.22 -10.74
CA GLU A 14 -30.17 -14.05 -10.35
C GLU A 14 -29.91 -15.52 -10.68
N THR A 15 -30.37 -16.39 -9.78
CA THR A 15 -30.32 -17.84 -9.91
C THR A 15 -31.66 -18.42 -9.49
N ALA A 16 -31.91 -19.68 -9.81
CA ALA A 16 -33.15 -20.36 -9.44
C ALA A 16 -33.44 -20.37 -7.93
N GLY A 17 -32.43 -20.13 -7.06
CA GLY A 17 -32.56 -20.10 -5.60
C GLY A 17 -32.47 -18.72 -4.95
N GLY A 18 -32.33 -17.63 -5.73
CA GLY A 18 -32.12 -16.27 -5.24
C GLY A 18 -30.96 -15.57 -5.96
N VAL A 19 -30.32 -14.61 -5.31
CA VAL A 19 -29.24 -13.81 -5.92
C VAL A 19 -27.87 -14.31 -5.46
N MET A 20 -26.98 -14.64 -6.40
CA MET A 20 -25.59 -15.04 -6.14
C MET A 20 -24.62 -14.01 -6.71
N LEU A 21 -23.38 -13.96 -6.22
CA LEU A 21 -22.34 -13.14 -6.82
C LEU A 21 -22.08 -13.54 -8.29
N ASP A 22 -21.91 -12.56 -9.17
CA ASP A 22 -21.51 -12.77 -10.57
C ASP A 22 -20.17 -13.54 -10.68
N PRO A 23 -20.16 -14.76 -11.26
CA PRO A 23 -18.97 -15.58 -11.40
C PRO A 23 -18.16 -15.32 -12.69
N SER A 24 -18.38 -14.17 -13.36
CA SER A 24 -17.74 -13.84 -14.63
C SER A 24 -16.22 -14.03 -14.63
N THR A 25 -15.68 -14.46 -15.77
CA THR A 25 -14.25 -14.77 -15.96
C THR A 25 -13.33 -13.62 -15.55
N GLU A 26 -13.75 -12.38 -15.77
CA GLU A 26 -12.97 -11.19 -15.39
C GLU A 26 -12.92 -10.98 -13.87
N LYS A 27 -14.02 -11.26 -13.16
CA LYS A 27 -14.02 -11.25 -11.68
C LYS A 27 -13.10 -12.34 -11.14
N ARG A 28 -13.17 -13.56 -11.70
CA ARG A 28 -12.29 -14.68 -11.34
C ARG A 28 -10.80 -14.33 -11.51
N LYS A 29 -10.40 -13.81 -12.68
CA LYS A 29 -9.00 -13.38 -12.92
C LYS A 29 -8.56 -12.32 -11.93
N SER A 30 -9.41 -11.34 -11.64
CA SER A 30 -9.07 -10.29 -10.67
C SER A 30 -8.93 -10.83 -9.26
N THR A 31 -9.78 -11.77 -8.83
CA THR A 31 -9.69 -12.37 -7.49
C THR A 31 -8.47 -13.28 -7.35
N GLU A 32 -8.14 -14.07 -8.37
CA GLU A 32 -6.95 -14.92 -8.42
C GLU A 32 -5.67 -14.07 -8.37
N TRP A 33 -5.64 -12.98 -9.15
CA TRP A 33 -4.52 -12.05 -9.14
C TRP A 33 -4.31 -11.41 -7.76
N ILE A 34 -5.39 -10.89 -7.14
CA ILE A 34 -5.30 -10.29 -5.80
C ILE A 34 -4.85 -11.33 -4.78
N ARG A 35 -5.41 -12.55 -4.82
CA ARG A 35 -5.01 -13.65 -3.93
C ARG A 35 -3.52 -13.93 -4.04
N GLY A 36 -3.02 -14.13 -5.26
CA GLY A 36 -1.61 -14.42 -5.51
C GLY A 36 -0.67 -13.31 -5.04
N LEU A 37 -1.10 -12.03 -5.13
CA LEU A 37 -0.31 -10.89 -4.66
C LEU A 37 -0.22 -10.90 -3.13
N LEU A 38 -1.35 -11.10 -2.46
CA LEU A 38 -1.43 -11.13 -1.00
C LEU A 38 -0.63 -12.30 -0.43
N GLU A 39 -0.74 -13.49 -1.02
CA GLU A 39 0.01 -14.69 -0.60
C GLU A 39 1.51 -14.49 -0.81
N SER A 40 1.92 -14.00 -1.98
CA SER A 40 3.33 -13.72 -2.29
C SER A 40 3.92 -12.67 -1.33
N THR A 41 3.16 -11.63 -1.01
CA THR A 41 3.56 -10.62 -0.03
C THR A 41 3.66 -11.20 1.37
N ALA A 42 2.73 -12.06 1.79
CA ALA A 42 2.75 -12.68 3.12
C ALA A 42 3.93 -13.64 3.31
N ALA A 43 4.34 -14.33 2.25
CA ALA A 43 5.40 -15.35 2.30
C ALA A 43 6.83 -14.78 2.35
N ARG A 44 7.02 -13.48 2.07
CA ARG A 44 8.35 -12.86 2.03
C ARG A 44 8.83 -12.35 3.39
N PRO A 45 10.14 -12.29 3.63
CA PRO A 45 10.70 -11.56 4.76
C PRO A 45 10.30 -10.08 4.74
N ALA A 46 9.94 -9.54 5.90
CA ALA A 46 9.65 -8.12 6.03
C ALA A 46 10.93 -7.28 6.01
N HIS A 47 10.92 -6.18 5.24
CA HIS A 47 11.99 -5.20 5.19
C HIS A 47 11.54 -3.85 5.77
N PHE A 48 12.31 -3.35 6.73
CA PHE A 48 12.02 -2.14 7.52
C PHE A 48 13.03 -1.00 7.29
N GLY A 49 13.49 -0.86 6.05
CA GLY A 49 14.57 0.07 5.67
C GLY A 49 14.23 1.06 4.57
N CYS A 50 12.93 1.26 4.25
CA CYS A 50 12.52 2.22 3.23
C CYS A 50 12.58 3.67 3.77
N PHE A 51 12.24 3.88 5.05
CA PHE A 51 12.26 5.18 5.73
C PHE A 51 11.50 6.30 5.01
N GLY A 52 10.45 5.96 4.25
CA GLY A 52 9.69 6.94 3.48
C GLY A 52 10.46 7.53 2.28
N MET A 53 11.65 7.03 1.95
CA MET A 53 12.52 7.58 0.90
C MET A 53 11.88 7.59 -0.49
N HIS A 54 10.78 6.87 -0.68
CA HIS A 54 9.98 6.96 -1.90
C HIS A 54 9.45 8.37 -2.15
N GLU A 55 8.97 9.11 -1.14
CA GLU A 55 8.49 10.49 -1.33
C GLU A 55 9.65 11.46 -1.59
N TRP A 56 10.78 11.24 -0.92
CA TRP A 56 12.01 12.02 -1.14
C TRP A 56 12.56 11.84 -2.55
N ALA A 57 12.49 10.62 -3.09
CA ALA A 57 12.84 10.32 -4.47
C ALA A 57 11.90 10.98 -5.50
N MET A 58 10.68 11.36 -5.13
CA MET A 58 9.76 12.09 -6.02
C MET A 58 10.11 13.57 -6.15
N VAL A 59 10.86 14.15 -5.20
CA VAL A 59 11.31 15.55 -5.21
C VAL A 59 12.82 15.70 -5.44
N TYR A 60 13.55 14.60 -5.52
CA TYR A 60 15.00 14.58 -5.74
C TYR A 60 15.40 15.24 -7.06
N ARG A 61 16.11 16.37 -6.96
CA ARG A 61 16.58 17.19 -8.11
C ARG A 61 15.47 17.48 -9.11
N ALA A 62 14.24 17.66 -8.62
CA ALA A 62 13.09 17.98 -9.44
C ALA A 62 13.08 19.48 -9.80
N GLU A 63 12.61 19.80 -11.01
CA GLU A 63 12.37 21.19 -11.45
C GLU A 63 11.06 21.76 -10.85
N GLY A 64 10.18 20.89 -10.34
CA GLY A 64 8.93 21.24 -9.66
C GLY A 64 8.45 20.09 -8.77
N VAL A 65 7.56 20.39 -7.82
CA VAL A 65 7.04 19.41 -6.85
C VAL A 65 5.54 19.18 -7.05
N ARG A 66 5.04 17.99 -6.71
CA ARG A 66 3.61 17.66 -6.93
C ARG A 66 2.65 18.47 -6.07
N HIS A 67 3.06 18.78 -4.84
CA HIS A 67 2.24 19.47 -3.85
C HIS A 67 2.81 20.87 -3.64
N GLU A 68 2.70 21.74 -4.65
CA GLU A 68 3.24 23.10 -4.63
C GLU A 68 2.64 23.97 -3.51
N GLN A 69 1.47 23.59 -3.00
CA GLN A 69 0.76 24.29 -1.93
C GLN A 69 1.31 23.96 -0.54
N VAL A 70 2.22 22.99 -0.43
CA VAL A 70 2.81 22.55 0.83
C VAL A 70 4.33 22.78 0.77
N PRO A 71 4.92 23.54 1.70
CA PRO A 71 6.35 23.79 1.69
C PRO A 71 7.16 22.51 1.93
N LEU A 72 8.40 22.48 1.46
CA LEU A 72 9.35 21.42 1.83
C LEU A 72 10.02 21.73 3.16
N ARG A 73 10.33 20.70 3.95
CA ARG A 73 11.04 20.82 5.24
C ARG A 73 12.50 21.24 5.09
N LEU A 74 13.12 20.86 3.98
CA LEU A 74 14.53 21.08 3.68
C LEU A 74 14.68 21.78 2.34
N SER A 75 15.81 22.46 2.13
CA SER A 75 16.15 23.00 0.81
C SER A 75 16.32 21.87 -0.22
N ALA A 76 16.28 22.22 -1.51
CA ALA A 76 16.51 21.25 -2.58
C ALA A 76 17.87 20.54 -2.46
N ALA A 77 18.92 21.27 -2.06
CA ALA A 77 20.27 20.73 -1.87
C ALA A 77 20.33 19.74 -0.69
N GLU A 78 19.71 20.08 0.43
CA GLU A 78 19.64 19.19 1.60
C GLU A 78 18.78 17.95 1.33
N THR A 79 17.66 18.11 0.63
CA THR A 79 16.81 17.00 0.17
C THR A 79 17.60 16.05 -0.73
N ALA A 80 18.38 16.59 -1.68
CA ALA A 80 19.26 15.79 -2.52
C ALA A 80 20.29 15.02 -1.70
N ARG A 81 20.93 15.68 -0.72
CA ARG A 81 21.88 15.02 0.19
C ARG A 81 21.23 13.87 0.96
N VAL A 82 20.01 14.05 1.48
CA VAL A 82 19.28 12.98 2.18
C VAL A 82 19.10 11.76 1.27
N VAL A 83 18.69 11.95 0.02
CA VAL A 83 18.52 10.84 -0.93
C VAL A 83 19.87 10.22 -1.33
N ASP A 84 20.92 11.02 -1.54
CA ASP A 84 22.25 10.54 -1.90
C ASP A 84 22.90 9.70 -0.78
N GLU A 85 22.68 10.07 0.49
CA GLU A 85 23.21 9.37 1.66
C GLU A 85 22.38 8.15 2.08
N ASN A 86 21.11 8.09 1.68
CA ASN A 86 20.20 7.00 2.02
C ASN A 86 19.97 6.07 0.83
N ARG A 87 20.17 4.77 1.03
CA ARG A 87 19.83 3.78 -0.01
C ARG A 87 18.32 3.76 -0.22
N VAL A 88 17.86 4.17 -1.41
CA VAL A 88 16.45 4.02 -1.81
C VAL A 88 16.21 2.55 -2.16
N ARG A 89 15.21 1.93 -1.52
CA ARG A 89 14.91 0.49 -1.65
C ARG A 89 13.41 0.23 -1.72
N CYS A 90 12.69 1.11 -2.40
CA CYS A 90 11.26 0.98 -2.58
C CYS A 90 10.95 -0.24 -3.44
N SER A 91 10.14 -1.16 -2.93
CA SER A 91 9.68 -2.34 -3.66
C SER A 91 8.27 -2.19 -4.24
N HIS A 92 7.61 -1.07 -3.96
CA HIS A 92 6.21 -0.85 -4.32
C HIS A 92 6.11 -0.03 -5.60
N PHE A 93 5.59 -0.64 -6.66
CA PHE A 93 5.53 -0.06 -8.00
C PHE A 93 4.75 1.25 -8.07
N ASP A 94 3.61 1.34 -7.38
CA ASP A 94 2.76 2.53 -7.44
C ASP A 94 3.41 3.78 -6.82
N ALA A 95 4.37 3.60 -5.91
CA ALA A 95 5.24 4.69 -5.46
C ALA A 95 6.42 4.90 -6.44
N PHE A 96 7.08 3.82 -6.87
CA PHE A 96 8.26 3.91 -7.73
C PHE A 96 8.01 4.62 -9.07
N ARG A 97 6.84 4.42 -9.70
CA ARG A 97 6.51 5.03 -11.00
C ARG A 97 6.50 6.56 -10.98
N PHE A 98 6.51 7.15 -9.80
CA PHE A 98 6.48 8.58 -9.58
C PHE A 98 7.85 9.21 -9.27
N PHE A 99 8.91 8.41 -9.15
CA PHE A 99 10.26 8.92 -8.90
C PHE A 99 10.71 9.83 -10.04
N THR A 100 11.53 10.83 -9.70
CA THR A 100 12.17 11.66 -10.72
C THR A 100 13.08 10.80 -11.59
N PRO A 101 13.33 11.18 -12.85
CA PRO A 101 14.29 10.48 -13.71
C PRO A 101 15.67 10.29 -13.04
N ALA A 102 16.11 11.29 -12.27
CA ALA A 102 17.37 11.26 -11.54
C ALA A 102 17.37 10.29 -10.34
N ALA A 103 16.24 10.08 -9.67
CA ALA A 103 16.15 9.18 -8.52
C ALA A 103 15.93 7.71 -8.90
N ARG A 104 15.32 7.42 -10.04
CA ARG A 104 15.08 6.04 -10.53
C ARG A 104 16.31 5.13 -10.48
N PRO A 105 17.50 5.51 -11.00
CA PRO A 105 18.68 4.65 -10.95
C PRO A 105 19.25 4.46 -9.54
N LEU A 106 18.85 5.29 -8.56
CA LEU A 106 19.30 5.16 -7.16
C LEU A 106 18.51 4.11 -6.39
N ASN A 107 17.34 3.71 -6.88
CA ASN A 107 16.55 2.67 -6.25
C ASN A 107 17.20 1.31 -6.47
N LEU A 108 17.46 0.60 -5.38
CA LEU A 108 18.06 -0.74 -5.41
C LEU A 108 17.23 -1.74 -6.23
N LEU A 109 15.91 -1.58 -6.19
CA LEU A 109 14.97 -2.37 -6.96
C LEU A 109 14.50 -1.54 -8.16
N GLN A 110 14.07 -2.21 -9.21
CA GLN A 110 13.41 -1.57 -10.36
C GLN A 110 12.01 -2.18 -10.51
N PRO A 111 11.06 -1.89 -9.60
CA PRO A 111 9.74 -2.48 -9.65
C PRO A 111 9.04 -2.14 -10.97
N THR A 112 8.37 -3.13 -11.55
CA THR A 112 7.41 -2.93 -12.65
C THR A 112 6.02 -3.37 -12.20
N ARG A 113 4.99 -3.07 -13.00
CA ARG A 113 3.64 -3.55 -12.71
C ARG A 113 3.57 -5.08 -12.79
N GLU A 114 4.23 -5.64 -13.79
CA GLU A 114 4.25 -7.07 -14.08
C GLU A 114 4.95 -7.85 -12.95
N ALA A 115 6.03 -7.28 -12.41
CA ALA A 115 6.80 -7.86 -11.31
C ALA A 115 6.26 -7.48 -9.91
N GLN A 116 5.04 -6.93 -9.80
CA GLN A 116 4.50 -6.50 -8.50
C GLN A 116 4.40 -7.69 -7.52
N HIS A 117 3.96 -8.85 -8.02
CA HIS A 117 3.92 -10.09 -7.24
C HIS A 117 5.29 -10.50 -6.72
N ASP A 118 6.38 -10.18 -7.41
CA ASP A 118 7.75 -10.56 -7.08
C ASP A 118 8.41 -9.62 -6.07
N ASN A 119 7.98 -8.35 -6.05
CA ASN A 119 8.64 -7.28 -5.30
C ASN A 119 7.93 -6.90 -4.00
N GLU A 120 6.60 -7.03 -3.92
CA GLU A 120 5.88 -6.61 -2.70
C GLU A 120 6.27 -7.44 -1.48
N GLN A 121 6.37 -6.76 -0.34
CA GLN A 121 6.87 -7.34 0.91
C GLN A 121 6.08 -6.77 2.11
N PRO A 122 5.91 -7.55 3.19
CA PRO A 122 4.90 -7.27 4.21
C PRO A 122 5.26 -6.12 5.16
N GLY A 123 6.52 -5.68 5.15
CA GLY A 123 6.97 -4.47 5.84
C GLY A 123 6.67 -3.17 5.10
N CYS A 124 6.29 -3.20 3.82
CA CYS A 124 6.07 -1.97 3.06
C CYS A 124 4.81 -1.24 3.57
N LEU A 125 4.95 0.04 3.93
CA LEU A 125 3.79 0.86 4.33
C LEU A 125 2.72 0.85 3.24
N HIS A 126 3.11 1.02 1.98
CA HIS A 126 2.16 1.08 0.87
C HIS A 126 1.48 -0.25 0.57
N ALA A 127 2.20 -1.37 0.58
CA ALA A 127 1.57 -2.68 0.43
C ALA A 127 0.56 -2.97 1.57
N ASN A 128 0.84 -2.48 2.78
CA ASN A 128 -0.09 -2.57 3.92
C ASN A 128 -1.28 -1.60 3.79
N MET A 129 -1.06 -0.38 3.30
CA MET A 129 -2.12 0.61 3.02
C MET A 129 -3.06 0.10 1.92
N ASP A 130 -2.51 -0.57 0.92
CA ASP A 130 -3.24 -1.16 -0.20
C ASP A 130 -4.20 -2.29 0.20
N LEU A 131 -4.08 -2.85 1.41
CA LEU A 131 -5.09 -3.79 1.92
C LEU A 131 -6.49 -3.19 1.90
N TYR A 132 -6.64 -1.88 2.13
CA TYR A 132 -7.93 -1.21 1.97
C TYR A 132 -8.43 -1.22 0.53
N LYS A 133 -7.56 -0.87 -0.43
CA LYS A 133 -7.87 -0.92 -1.86
C LYS A 133 -8.32 -2.31 -2.28
N TRP A 134 -7.63 -3.35 -1.80
CA TRP A 134 -7.97 -4.74 -2.10
C TRP A 134 -9.27 -5.17 -1.42
N ALA A 135 -9.46 -4.86 -0.13
CA ALA A 135 -10.70 -5.16 0.57
C ALA A 135 -11.90 -4.49 -0.10
N TYR A 136 -11.77 -3.21 -0.48
CA TYR A 136 -12.82 -2.47 -1.18
C TYR A 136 -13.14 -3.08 -2.55
N LYS A 137 -12.11 -3.40 -3.35
CA LYS A 137 -12.29 -4.06 -4.67
C LYS A 137 -12.90 -5.45 -4.56
N LEU A 138 -12.71 -6.12 -3.43
CA LEU A 138 -13.29 -7.42 -3.13
C LEU A 138 -14.67 -7.33 -2.49
N SER A 139 -15.20 -6.15 -2.18
CA SER A 139 -16.59 -6.04 -1.73
C SER A 139 -17.53 -6.51 -2.85
N PRO A 140 -18.56 -7.33 -2.57
CA PRO A 140 -19.05 -7.79 -1.26
C PRO A 140 -18.54 -9.18 -0.81
N LEU A 141 -17.45 -9.70 -1.39
CA LEU A 141 -16.84 -11.01 -1.06
C LEU A 141 -16.21 -11.05 0.33
N VAL A 142 -15.88 -9.89 0.87
CA VAL A 142 -15.25 -9.73 2.18
C VAL A 142 -16.22 -9.05 3.14
N ALA A 143 -16.14 -9.42 4.41
CA ALA A 143 -16.96 -8.81 5.46
C ALA A 143 -16.69 -7.30 5.55
N SER A 144 -17.73 -6.50 5.77
CA SER A 144 -17.63 -5.03 5.84
C SER A 144 -16.69 -4.58 6.97
N GLU A 145 -16.63 -5.34 8.06
CA GLU A 145 -15.69 -5.14 9.18
C GLU A 145 -14.23 -5.20 8.69
N LEU A 146 -13.90 -6.17 7.82
CA LEU A 146 -12.55 -6.30 7.27
C LEU A 146 -12.19 -5.11 6.37
N VAL A 147 -13.15 -4.56 5.62
CA VAL A 147 -12.96 -3.33 4.83
C VAL A 147 -12.71 -2.13 5.75
N ALA A 148 -13.51 -2.00 6.82
CA ALA A 148 -13.37 -0.93 7.80
C ALA A 148 -12.04 -0.99 8.56
N ASP A 149 -11.60 -2.18 8.98
CA ASP A 149 -10.31 -2.37 9.65
C ASP A 149 -9.13 -2.06 8.72
N ALA A 150 -9.22 -2.49 7.45
CA ALA A 150 -8.22 -2.15 6.43
C ALA A 150 -8.17 -0.63 6.17
N PHE A 151 -9.32 0.04 6.13
CA PHE A 151 -9.40 1.50 6.03
C PHE A 151 -8.74 2.19 7.23
N ALA A 152 -9.05 1.76 8.46
CA ALA A 152 -8.47 2.32 9.68
C ALA A 152 -6.94 2.17 9.69
N LEU A 153 -6.43 1.00 9.28
CA LEU A 153 -4.99 0.78 9.11
C LEU A 153 -4.39 1.70 8.03
N ALA A 154 -5.03 1.80 6.86
CA ALA A 154 -4.56 2.64 5.77
C ALA A 154 -4.46 4.11 6.16
N ARG A 155 -5.44 4.62 6.91
CA ARG A 155 -5.43 5.97 7.48
C ARG A 155 -4.23 6.18 8.41
N ASP A 156 -4.03 5.28 9.37
CA ASP A 156 -2.93 5.41 10.34
C ASP A 156 -1.56 5.34 9.64
N ILE A 157 -1.41 4.47 8.65
CA ILE A 157 -0.20 4.39 7.82
C ILE A 157 0.00 5.69 7.05
N ARG A 158 -1.06 6.25 6.46
CA ARG A 158 -0.98 7.52 5.73
C ARG A 158 -0.49 8.65 6.62
N THR A 159 -0.90 8.68 7.89
CA THR A 159 -0.37 9.63 8.87
C THR A 159 1.15 9.50 9.03
N LEU A 160 1.70 8.29 9.14
CA LEU A 160 3.15 8.11 9.21
C LEU A 160 3.84 8.52 7.90
N ASP A 161 3.29 8.12 6.76
CA ASP A 161 3.84 8.41 5.44
C ASP A 161 3.94 9.93 5.19
N MET A 162 2.88 10.67 5.51
CA MET A 162 2.86 12.14 5.47
C MET A 162 3.93 12.75 6.40
N ARG A 163 4.00 12.30 7.66
CA ARG A 163 4.95 12.82 8.65
C ARG A 163 6.41 12.53 8.28
N ALA A 164 6.68 11.46 7.56
CA ALA A 164 8.04 11.08 7.12
C ALA A 164 8.43 11.68 5.76
N SER A 165 7.48 12.30 5.07
CA SER A 165 7.67 12.90 3.74
C SER A 165 8.61 14.12 3.80
N PRO A 166 9.10 14.61 2.64
CA PRO A 166 9.89 15.84 2.58
C PRO A 166 9.04 17.11 2.77
N TYR A 167 7.71 16.99 2.77
CA TYR A 167 6.79 18.12 2.92
C TYR A 167 6.59 18.49 4.40
N ASP A 168 6.48 19.78 4.67
CA ASP A 168 6.17 20.30 6.01
C ASP A 168 4.65 20.42 6.18
N LEU A 169 4.13 19.62 7.09
CA LEU A 169 2.71 19.51 7.40
C LEU A 169 2.42 19.89 8.86
N ALA A 170 3.36 20.55 9.55
CA ALA A 170 3.22 20.91 10.96
C ALA A 170 2.00 21.80 11.21
N ASP A 171 1.73 22.76 10.32
CA ASP A 171 0.55 23.65 10.39
C ASP A 171 -0.78 22.89 10.25
N LEU A 172 -0.76 21.68 9.71
CA LEU A 172 -1.90 20.77 9.62
C LEU A 172 -1.97 19.76 10.77
N GLY A 173 -1.11 19.90 11.79
CA GLY A 173 -1.04 19.04 12.97
C GLY A 173 -0.19 17.78 12.79
N TYR A 174 0.60 17.67 11.72
CA TYR A 174 1.42 16.50 11.43
C TYR A 174 2.90 16.75 11.73
N GLU A 175 3.28 16.61 13.00
CA GLU A 175 4.66 16.75 13.44
C GLU A 175 5.63 15.78 12.72
N PRO A 176 6.72 16.27 12.10
CA PRO A 176 7.60 15.46 11.26
C PRO A 176 8.26 14.28 12.00
N VAL A 177 8.32 13.14 11.32
CA VAL A 177 9.27 12.07 11.63
C VAL A 177 10.50 12.32 10.76
N ARG A 178 11.55 12.89 11.36
CA ARG A 178 12.76 13.37 10.67
C ARG A 178 13.67 12.23 10.19
N VAL A 179 13.25 11.51 9.16
CA VAL A 179 13.97 10.35 8.58
C VAL A 179 15.34 10.68 7.98
N GLU A 180 15.68 11.96 7.84
CA GLU A 180 17.04 12.44 7.57
C GLU A 180 18.01 12.20 8.75
N THR A 181 17.50 11.90 9.95
CA THR A 181 18.29 11.62 11.16
C THR A 181 18.30 10.12 11.51
N PRO A 182 19.33 9.60 12.21
CA PRO A 182 19.31 8.24 12.76
C PRO A 182 18.11 7.98 13.69
N GLU A 183 17.76 8.94 14.55
CA GLU A 183 16.67 8.85 15.52
C GLU A 183 15.31 8.76 14.82
N GLY A 184 15.08 9.61 13.82
CA GLY A 184 13.85 9.56 13.02
C GLY A 184 13.72 8.26 12.23
N ARG A 185 14.81 7.70 11.70
CA ARG A 185 14.81 6.36 11.07
C ARG A 185 14.47 5.26 12.06
N LYS A 186 14.97 5.33 13.29
CA LYS A 186 14.62 4.39 14.36
C LYS A 186 13.13 4.47 14.72
N GLN A 187 12.59 5.69 14.87
CA GLN A 187 11.16 5.92 15.11
C GLN A 187 10.30 5.37 13.98
N TYR A 188 10.67 5.68 12.73
CA TYR A 188 9.97 5.18 11.54
C TYR A 188 9.97 3.65 11.50
N ALA A 189 11.13 3.02 11.70
CA ALA A 189 11.25 1.55 11.64
C ALA A 189 10.43 0.85 12.73
N ALA A 190 10.32 1.44 13.93
CA ALA A 190 9.48 0.92 15.00
C ALA A 190 8.00 0.99 14.61
N ALA A 191 7.53 2.12 14.10
CA ALA A 191 6.15 2.27 13.64
C ALA A 191 5.84 1.37 12.43
N GLN A 192 6.78 1.25 11.48
CA GLN A 192 6.66 0.36 10.32
C GLN A 192 6.49 -1.11 10.73
N ARG A 193 7.21 -1.56 11.76
CA ARG A 193 7.04 -2.91 12.34
C ARG A 193 5.64 -3.10 12.93
N ALA A 194 5.18 -2.16 13.75
CA ALA A 194 3.84 -2.22 14.34
C ALA A 194 2.74 -2.25 13.26
N PHE A 195 2.90 -1.51 12.17
CA PHE A 195 1.96 -1.57 11.05
C PHE A 195 1.99 -2.91 10.31
N ALA A 196 3.17 -3.52 10.11
CA ALA A 196 3.27 -4.83 9.50
C ALA A 196 2.58 -5.92 10.36
N GLU A 197 2.73 -5.84 11.69
CA GLU A 197 2.05 -6.73 12.64
C GLU A 197 0.53 -6.57 12.57
N ARG A 198 0.03 -5.32 12.54
CA ARG A 198 -1.41 -5.03 12.37
C ARG A 198 -1.95 -5.46 11.00
N ALA A 199 -1.15 -5.37 9.95
CA ALA A 199 -1.54 -5.74 8.59
C ALA A 199 -1.63 -7.25 8.37
N ALA A 200 -0.83 -8.04 9.11
CA ALA A 200 -0.77 -9.49 8.95
C ALA A 200 -2.13 -10.20 9.08
N PRO A 201 -2.93 -10.01 10.15
CA PRO A 201 -4.24 -10.66 10.26
C PRO A 201 -5.23 -10.17 9.20
N LEU A 202 -5.19 -8.90 8.80
CA LEU A 202 -6.06 -8.36 7.75
C LEU A 202 -5.76 -9.01 6.39
N ARG A 203 -4.49 -9.14 6.05
CA ARG A 203 -4.04 -9.84 4.84
C ARG A 203 -4.47 -11.31 4.86
N ALA A 204 -4.30 -11.99 5.99
CA ALA A 204 -4.75 -13.37 6.15
C ALA A 204 -6.27 -13.51 5.99
N GLY A 205 -7.05 -12.56 6.53
CA GLY A 205 -8.49 -12.50 6.37
C GLY A 205 -8.93 -12.36 4.90
N LEU A 206 -8.24 -11.51 4.14
CA LEU A 206 -8.50 -11.34 2.69
C LEU A 206 -8.15 -12.63 1.91
N ILE A 207 -7.00 -13.25 2.18
CA ILE A 207 -6.62 -14.52 1.56
C ILE A 207 -7.65 -15.61 1.87
N ALA A 208 -8.09 -15.72 3.13
CA ALA A 208 -9.07 -16.71 3.55
C ALA A 208 -10.45 -16.48 2.89
N ALA A 209 -10.86 -15.22 2.70
CA ALA A 209 -12.09 -14.89 1.97
C ALA A 209 -12.04 -15.35 0.51
N LEU A 210 -10.89 -15.15 -0.15
CA LEU A 210 -10.67 -15.57 -1.53
C LEU A 210 -10.60 -17.10 -1.66
N GLY A 211 -9.97 -17.81 -0.72
CA GLY A 211 -9.89 -19.27 -0.74
C GLY A 211 -11.24 -19.99 -0.60
N ARG A 212 -12.25 -19.37 0.03
CA ARG A 212 -13.61 -19.93 0.13
C ARG A 212 -14.36 -19.95 -1.21
N LEU A 213 -13.96 -19.11 -2.16
CA LEU A 213 -14.55 -19.05 -3.50
C LEU A 213 -14.11 -20.24 -4.35
N ASP A 214 -12.83 -20.64 -4.25
CA ASP A 214 -12.27 -21.75 -5.02
C ASP A 214 -12.91 -23.10 -4.64
N GLY A 215 -13.23 -23.28 -3.35
CA GLY A 215 -13.85 -24.51 -2.80
C GLY A 215 -15.37 -24.61 -2.95
N SER A 216 -16.02 -23.61 -3.56
CA SER A 216 -17.47 -23.62 -3.83
C SER A 216 -17.80 -24.01 -5.27
N SER A 217 -16.84 -24.62 -5.99
CA SER A 217 -16.95 -25.09 -7.38
C SER A 217 -17.37 -26.55 -7.45
#